data_AF-A0A8D9LSR3-F1
#
_entry.id   AF-A0A8D9LSR3-F1
#
_cell.length_a   1.000
_cell.length_b   1.000
_cell.length_c   1.000
_cell.angle_alpha   90.00
_cell.angle_beta   90.00
_cell.angle_gamma   90.00
#
_symmetry.space_group_name_H-M   'P 1'
#
loop_
_entity.id
_entity.type
_entity.pdbx_description
1 polymer ?
#
loop_
_entity_poly.entity_id
_entity_poly.type
_entity_poly.pdbx_seq_one_letter_code
_entity_poly.pdbx_strand_id
1 'polypeptide(L)'
;SSGITEPPHVNLIHAFMSIGISYYFDTEIAEILNLSFPKLDDIIAGEDDLETISTIFEVFIVYGHNMSCARDVRGMDEALSFTRNHLDSLDGDNASSAIGPHLFKHIQNTLYKPRYGNIEVLVAREYISYYEQDESHNEIILKFAKPNFNFCLFLYIEELKTLTRIVNVLCRSYTLEPNSSRPKMTQIKTHI
;
A
#
# COMPACT_ATOMS: atom_id res chain seq x y z
N SER A 1 -9.80 14.62 28.56
CA SER A 1 -10.77 14.92 27.49
C SER A 1 -10.01 15.36 26.23
N SER A 2 -9.11 14.50 25.74
CA SER A 2 -8.20 14.76 24.62
C SER A 2 -8.27 13.59 23.64
N GLY A 3 -9.51 13.26 23.24
CA GLY A 3 -9.80 12.06 22.48
C GLY A 3 -9.62 12.29 20.98
N ILE A 4 -8.52 11.75 20.44
CA ILE A 4 -8.41 11.16 19.09
C ILE A 4 -8.26 12.14 17.89
N THR A 5 -8.45 13.45 18.03
CA THR A 5 -8.38 14.38 16.90
C THR A 5 -7.11 15.24 16.86
N GLU A 6 -5.94 14.60 16.81
CA GLU A 6 -4.71 15.27 16.37
C GLU A 6 -4.16 14.53 15.12
N PRO A 7 -3.76 15.25 14.05
CA PRO A 7 -3.12 14.71 12.84
C PRO A 7 -2.11 13.54 13.05
N PRO A 8 -1.27 13.52 14.11
CA PRO A 8 -0.35 12.42 14.40
C PRO A 8 -0.95 11.00 14.40
N HIS A 9 -2.24 10.83 14.71
CA HIS A 9 -2.83 9.48 14.72
C HIS A 9 -3.01 8.90 13.32
N VAL A 10 -3.37 9.72 12.33
CA VAL A 10 -3.57 9.27 10.95
C VAL A 10 -2.23 8.96 10.28
N ASN A 11 -1.20 9.77 10.54
CA ASN A 11 0.16 9.52 10.05
C ASN A 11 0.72 8.20 10.60
N LEU A 12 0.42 7.88 11.85
CA LEU A 12 0.78 6.59 12.46
C LEU A 12 0.09 5.40 11.76
N ILE A 13 -1.23 5.52 11.51
CA ILE A 13 -2.00 4.49 10.80
C ILE A 13 -1.45 4.32 9.38
N HIS A 14 -1.18 5.42 8.69
CA HIS A 14 -0.58 5.40 7.36
C HIS A 14 0.81 4.73 7.35
N ALA A 15 1.65 4.98 8.36
CA ALA A 15 2.93 4.27 8.52
C ALA A 15 2.71 2.76 8.73
N PHE A 16 1.74 2.36 9.56
CA PHE A 16 1.40 0.94 9.76
C PHE A 16 0.94 0.27 8.46
N MET A 17 0.10 0.94 7.68
CA MET A 17 -0.36 0.45 6.38
C MET A 17 0.80 0.33 5.40
N SER A 18 1.63 1.37 5.29
CA SER A 18 2.74 1.44 4.33
C SER A 18 3.83 0.42 4.63
N ILE A 19 4.05 0.10 5.90
CA ILE A 19 5.02 -0.93 6.36
C ILE A 19 4.41 -2.34 6.31
N GLY A 20 3.08 -2.46 6.18
CA GLY A 20 2.37 -3.73 6.13
C GLY A 20 2.25 -4.40 7.50
N ILE A 21 1.95 -3.62 8.55
CA ILE A 21 1.69 -4.11 9.91
C ILE A 21 0.31 -3.68 10.45
N SER A 22 -0.47 -2.94 9.66
CA SER A 22 -1.80 -2.48 10.06
C SER A 22 -2.74 -3.63 10.42
N TYR A 23 -2.57 -4.79 9.80
CA TYR A 23 -3.40 -5.98 10.06
C TYR A 23 -3.33 -6.49 11.51
N TYR A 24 -2.28 -6.17 12.27
CA TYR A 24 -2.20 -6.50 13.69
C TYR A 24 -3.12 -5.65 14.57
N PHE A 25 -3.57 -4.51 14.06
CA PHE A 25 -4.34 -3.50 14.78
C PHE A 25 -5.63 -3.13 14.03
N ASP A 26 -6.08 -3.99 13.11
CA ASP A 26 -7.18 -3.70 12.18
C ASP A 26 -8.47 -3.29 12.92
N THR A 27 -8.75 -3.96 14.04
CA THR A 27 -9.92 -3.67 14.89
C THR A 27 -9.79 -2.30 15.55
N GLU A 28 -8.66 -2.03 16.20
CA GLU A 28 -8.41 -0.76 16.89
C GLU A 28 -8.41 0.41 15.91
N ILE A 29 -7.80 0.23 14.74
CA ILE A 29 -7.77 1.25 13.69
C ILE A 29 -9.20 1.50 13.18
N ALA A 30 -9.96 0.46 12.86
CA ALA A 30 -11.34 0.60 12.41
C ALA A 30 -12.22 1.31 13.46
N GLU A 31 -12.07 0.98 14.75
CA GLU A 31 -12.79 1.67 15.84
C GLU A 31 -12.45 3.16 15.90
N ILE A 32 -11.16 3.50 15.84
CA ILE A 32 -10.67 4.89 15.85
C ILE A 32 -11.24 5.68 14.66
N LEU A 33 -11.21 5.11 13.47
CA LEU A 33 -11.70 5.76 12.25
C LEU A 33 -13.22 5.92 12.28
N ASN A 34 -13.96 4.90 12.74
CA ASN A 34 -15.42 4.99 12.94
C ASN A 34 -15.83 6.09 13.92
N LEU A 35 -15.08 6.26 15.01
CA LEU A 35 -15.32 7.33 15.97
C LEU A 35 -15.01 8.72 15.42
N SER A 36 -14.05 8.81 14.49
CA SER A 36 -13.56 10.06 13.92
C SER A 36 -14.36 10.51 12.69
N PHE A 37 -14.91 9.58 11.91
CA PHE A 37 -15.59 9.86 10.64
C PHE A 37 -16.72 10.91 10.73
N PRO A 38 -17.59 10.93 11.77
CA PRO A 38 -18.64 11.94 11.88
C PRO A 38 -18.16 13.38 12.01
N LYS A 39 -16.89 13.58 12.39
CA LYS A 39 -16.26 14.91 12.57
C LYS A 39 -15.23 15.20 11.48
N LEU A 40 -15.16 14.36 10.45
CA LEU A 40 -14.11 14.42 9.44
C LEU A 40 -14.10 15.75 8.68
N ASP A 41 -15.29 16.29 8.36
CA ASP A 41 -15.40 17.59 7.68
C ASP A 41 -14.80 18.72 8.52
N ASP A 42 -15.01 18.72 9.84
CA ASP A 42 -14.43 19.70 10.76
C ASP A 42 -12.91 19.54 10.87
N ILE A 43 -12.42 18.29 10.87
CA ILE A 43 -10.98 17.97 10.90
C ILE A 43 -10.30 18.48 9.64
N ILE A 44 -10.88 18.20 8.47
CA ILE A 44 -10.32 18.61 7.17
C ILE A 44 -10.41 20.13 7.01
N ALA A 45 -11.50 20.77 7.44
CA ALA A 45 -11.66 22.22 7.32
C ALA A 45 -10.65 23.04 8.13
N GLY A 46 -10.04 22.44 9.15
CA GLY A 46 -8.98 23.05 9.97
C GLY A 46 -7.57 22.71 9.52
N GLU A 47 -7.39 21.92 8.46
CA GLU A 47 -6.10 21.48 7.95
C GLU A 47 -5.81 22.14 6.60
N ASP A 48 -4.59 22.66 6.44
CA ASP A 48 -4.12 23.30 5.20
C ASP A 48 -2.99 22.48 4.54
N ASP A 49 -2.41 21.51 5.27
CA ASP A 49 -1.34 20.68 4.76
C ASP A 49 -1.86 19.60 3.79
N LEU A 50 -1.45 19.70 2.52
CA LEU A 50 -1.89 18.81 1.46
C LEU A 50 -1.49 17.35 1.72
N GLU A 51 -0.32 17.11 2.32
CA GLU A 51 0.14 15.75 2.64
C GLU A 51 -0.75 15.12 3.70
N THR A 52 -1.06 15.85 4.76
CA THR A 52 -1.95 15.41 5.85
C THR A 52 -3.36 15.17 5.34
N ILE A 53 -3.92 16.09 4.56
CA ILE A 53 -5.24 15.93 3.93
C ILE A 53 -5.24 14.68 3.04
N SER A 54 -4.23 14.50 2.19
CA SER A 54 -4.11 13.33 1.31
C SER A 54 -4.00 12.02 2.09
N THR A 55 -3.27 12.03 3.21
CA THR A 55 -3.11 10.88 4.11
C THR A 55 -4.43 10.52 4.80
N ILE A 56 -5.18 11.53 5.27
CA ILE A 56 -6.54 11.35 5.79
C ILE A 56 -7.43 10.72 4.72
N PHE A 57 -7.40 11.26 3.50
CA PHE A 57 -8.14 10.71 2.36
C PHE A 57 -7.82 9.24 2.15
N GLU A 58 -6.54 8.91 2.10
CA GLU A 58 -6.08 7.55 1.88
C GLU A 58 -6.55 6.58 2.97
N VAL A 59 -6.27 6.90 4.23
CA VAL A 59 -6.56 6.01 5.36
C VAL A 59 -8.05 5.72 5.46
N PHE A 60 -8.91 6.74 5.43
CA PHE A 60 -10.35 6.52 5.57
C PHE A 60 -10.93 5.74 4.38
N ILE A 61 -10.46 5.96 3.14
CA ILE A 61 -10.91 5.18 1.97
C ILE A 61 -10.53 3.72 2.12
N VAL A 62 -9.29 3.41 2.53
CA VAL A 62 -8.82 2.03 2.68
C VAL A 62 -9.65 1.26 3.72
N TYR A 63 -10.04 1.91 4.81
CA TYR A 63 -10.90 1.32 5.84
C TYR A 63 -12.41 1.38 5.51
N GLY A 64 -12.77 1.69 4.26
CA GLY A 64 -14.14 1.57 3.76
C GLY A 64 -15.04 2.76 4.05
N HIS A 65 -14.49 3.89 4.52
CA HIS A 65 -15.24 5.12 4.68
C HIS A 65 -15.41 5.83 3.34
N ASN A 66 -16.66 6.11 2.98
CA ASN A 66 -16.97 6.66 1.68
C ASN A 66 -16.88 8.19 1.69
N MET A 67 -15.76 8.70 1.18
CA MET A 67 -15.59 10.14 0.98
C MET A 67 -16.17 10.58 -0.37
N SER A 68 -16.99 11.63 -0.36
CA SER A 68 -17.77 12.08 -1.53
C SER A 68 -16.89 12.48 -2.71
N CYS A 69 -15.74 13.11 -2.46
CA CYS A 69 -14.77 13.48 -3.49
C CYS A 69 -14.03 12.30 -4.11
N ALA A 70 -13.91 11.16 -3.40
CA ALA A 70 -13.31 9.94 -3.95
C ALA A 70 -14.19 9.32 -5.06
N ARG A 71 -15.46 9.73 -5.15
CA ARG A 71 -16.36 9.36 -6.25
C ARG A 71 -16.23 10.28 -7.46
N ASP A 72 -15.62 11.45 -7.30
CA ASP A 72 -15.37 12.36 -8.40
C ASP A 72 -14.14 11.91 -9.17
N VAL A 73 -14.36 10.96 -10.08
CA VAL A 73 -13.31 10.40 -10.94
C VAL A 73 -12.58 11.50 -11.72
N ARG A 74 -13.30 12.56 -12.14
CA ARG A 74 -12.68 13.67 -12.87
C ARG A 74 -11.73 14.47 -11.98
N GLY A 75 -12.17 14.83 -10.77
CA GLY A 75 -11.33 15.52 -9.80
C GLY A 75 -10.07 14.73 -9.45
N MET A 76 -10.19 13.40 -9.30
CA MET A 76 -9.06 12.52 -9.01
C MET A 76 -8.09 12.41 -10.20
N ASP A 77 -8.59 12.31 -11.44
CA ASP A 77 -7.76 12.30 -12.65
C ASP A 77 -7.00 13.63 -12.83
N GLU A 78 -7.65 14.76 -12.54
CA GLU A 78 -7.04 16.09 -12.59
C GLU A 78 -5.95 16.25 -11.51
N ALA A 79 -6.21 15.82 -10.28
CA ALA A 79 -5.24 15.83 -9.19
C ALA A 79 -4.04 14.92 -9.49
N LEU A 80 -4.27 13.74 -10.07
CA LEU A 80 -3.21 12.83 -10.50
C LEU A 80 -2.38 13.42 -11.63
N SER A 81 -3.00 14.04 -12.64
CA SER A 81 -2.27 14.72 -13.71
C SER A 81 -1.46 15.90 -13.18
N PHE A 82 -2.03 16.70 -12.28
CA PHE A 82 -1.36 17.85 -11.68
C PHE A 82 -0.12 17.42 -10.89
N THR A 83 -0.28 16.49 -9.94
CA THR A 83 0.81 16.03 -9.07
C THR A 83 1.92 15.35 -9.89
N ARG A 84 1.55 14.49 -10.84
CA ARG A 84 2.50 13.81 -11.71
C ARG A 84 3.34 14.80 -12.52
N ASN A 85 2.71 15.78 -13.16
CA ASN A 85 3.43 16.77 -13.97
C ASN A 85 4.43 17.60 -13.14
N HIS A 86 4.06 17.96 -11.90
CA HIS A 86 4.95 18.71 -11.01
C HIS A 86 6.10 17.85 -10.47
N LEU A 87 5.83 16.60 -10.09
CA LEU A 87 6.86 15.69 -9.60
C LEU A 87 7.82 15.22 -10.71
N ASP A 88 7.31 15.00 -11.93
CA ASP A 88 8.14 14.67 -13.11
C ASP A 88 9.04 15.85 -13.53
N SER A 89 8.68 17.09 -13.17
CA SER A 89 9.48 18.28 -13.45
C SER A 89 10.68 18.48 -12.51
N LEU A 90 10.80 17.65 -11.46
CA LEU A 90 11.92 17.69 -10.53
C LEU A 90 13.21 17.22 -11.24
N ASP A 91 14.11 18.15 -11.51
CA ASP A 91 15.39 17.89 -12.17
C ASP A 91 16.32 17.03 -11.29
N GLY A 92 16.87 15.95 -11.85
CA GLY A 92 17.45 14.84 -11.09
C GLY A 92 18.62 15.23 -10.17
N ASP A 93 19.54 16.06 -10.66
CA ASP A 93 20.74 16.43 -9.89
C ASP A 93 20.46 17.55 -8.89
N ASN A 94 19.65 18.54 -9.30
CA ASN A 94 19.31 19.69 -8.45
C ASN A 94 18.30 19.31 -7.36
N ALA A 95 17.24 18.57 -7.71
CA ALA A 95 16.22 18.14 -6.76
C ALA A 95 16.78 17.14 -5.76
N SER A 96 17.58 16.15 -6.18
CA SER A 96 18.17 15.17 -5.25
C SER A 96 19.03 15.82 -4.16
N SER A 97 19.65 16.97 -4.44
CA SER A 97 20.40 17.72 -3.43
C SER A 97 19.51 18.55 -2.50
N ALA A 98 18.39 19.08 -3.01
CA ALA A 98 17.48 19.95 -2.27
C ALA A 98 16.53 19.21 -1.33
N ILE A 99 15.89 18.14 -1.80
CA ILE A 99 14.91 17.35 -1.01
C ILE A 99 15.52 16.10 -0.37
N GLY A 100 16.82 15.85 -0.62
CA GLY A 100 17.53 14.69 -0.15
C GLY A 100 17.38 13.46 -1.07
N PRO A 101 18.43 12.62 -1.17
CA PRO A 101 18.45 11.50 -2.11
C PRO A 101 17.40 10.43 -1.80
N HIS A 102 17.05 10.26 -0.53
CA HIS A 102 16.10 9.23 -0.09
C HIS A 102 14.65 9.58 -0.47
N LEU A 103 14.23 10.81 -0.22
CA LEU A 103 12.91 11.29 -0.61
C LEU A 103 12.78 11.38 -2.14
N PHE A 104 13.81 11.89 -2.82
CA PHE A 104 13.84 11.88 -4.29
C PHE A 104 13.68 10.48 -4.86
N LYS A 105 14.38 9.49 -4.28
CA LYS A 105 14.26 8.09 -4.70
C LYS A 105 12.85 7.53 -4.46
N HIS A 106 12.23 7.86 -3.32
CA HIS A 106 10.87 7.44 -3.01
C HIS A 106 9.84 8.02 -4.00
N ILE A 107 9.98 9.31 -4.36
CA ILE A 107 9.15 9.95 -5.38
C ILE A 107 9.30 9.24 -6.73
N GLN A 108 10.53 8.98 -7.17
CA GLN A 108 10.78 8.26 -8.43
C GLN A 108 10.14 6.86 -8.45
N ASN A 109 10.27 6.11 -7.34
CA ASN A 109 9.68 4.78 -7.23
C ASN A 109 8.14 4.86 -7.32
N THR A 110 7.53 5.84 -6.66
CA THR A 110 6.08 6.07 -6.64
C THR A 110 5.54 6.50 -8.00
N LEU A 111 6.26 7.34 -8.75
CA LEU A 111 5.91 7.76 -10.11
C LEU A 111 5.97 6.60 -11.12
N TYR A 112 6.95 5.70 -10.94
CA TYR A 112 7.10 4.52 -11.77
C TYR A 112 6.01 3.48 -11.49
N LYS A 113 5.73 3.20 -10.22
CA LYS A 113 4.68 2.25 -9.82
C LYS A 113 3.98 2.69 -8.53
N PRO A 114 2.75 3.26 -8.64
CA PRO A 114 1.99 3.70 -7.48
C PRO A 114 1.66 2.57 -6.51
N ARG A 115 1.47 2.92 -5.24
CA ARG A 115 1.14 2.00 -4.15
C ARG A 115 -0.03 1.06 -4.48
N TYR A 116 -1.16 1.63 -4.90
CA TYR A 116 -2.41 0.91 -5.21
C TYR A 116 -2.38 0.08 -6.49
N GLY A 117 -1.30 0.13 -7.26
CA GLY A 117 -1.05 -0.74 -8.42
C GLY A 117 0.07 -1.74 -8.18
N ASN A 118 0.58 -1.85 -6.95
CA ASN A 118 1.76 -2.64 -6.62
C ASN A 118 1.43 -3.81 -5.67
N ILE A 119 2.34 -4.78 -5.63
CA ILE A 119 2.24 -5.91 -4.71
C ILE A 119 2.61 -5.39 -3.32
N GLU A 120 1.75 -5.63 -2.32
CA GLU A 120 1.89 -5.13 -0.95
C GLU A 120 3.27 -5.40 -0.34
N VAL A 121 3.84 -6.59 -0.57
CA VAL A 121 5.20 -6.92 -0.08
C VAL A 121 6.29 -6.04 -0.69
N LEU A 122 6.13 -5.60 -1.95
CA LEU A 122 7.07 -4.69 -2.61
C LEU A 122 6.90 -3.26 -2.12
N VAL A 123 5.66 -2.83 -1.89
CA VAL A 123 5.35 -1.54 -1.24
C VAL A 123 6.00 -1.49 0.13
N ALA A 124 5.74 -2.48 0.98
CA ALA A 124 6.31 -2.54 2.33
C ALA A 124 7.83 -2.52 2.31
N ARG A 125 8.47 -3.28 1.41
CA ARG A 125 9.94 -3.28 1.29
C ARG A 125 10.50 -1.90 0.95
N GLU A 126 9.88 -1.23 -0.03
CA GLU A 126 10.33 0.08 -0.51
C GLU A 126 10.12 1.15 0.58
N TYR A 127 8.95 1.14 1.20
CA TYR A 127 8.62 2.08 2.27
C TYR A 127 9.47 1.86 3.51
N ILE A 128 9.77 0.62 3.93
CA ILE A 128 10.70 0.37 5.05
C ILE A 128 12.07 0.98 4.77
N SER A 129 12.56 0.87 3.53
CA SER A 129 13.85 1.46 3.14
C SER A 129 13.82 3.00 3.16
N TYR A 130 12.69 3.61 2.81
CA TYR A 130 12.48 5.05 2.90
C TYR A 130 12.36 5.51 4.36
N TYR A 131 11.52 4.83 5.15
CA TYR A 131 11.23 5.14 6.54
C TYR A 131 12.46 5.04 7.45
N GLU A 132 13.38 4.12 7.15
CA GLU A 132 14.67 4.03 7.88
C GLU A 132 15.57 5.26 7.70
N GLN A 133 15.36 6.06 6.64
CA GLN A 133 16.16 7.24 6.32
C GLN A 133 15.48 8.56 6.72
N ASP A 134 14.21 8.52 7.09
CA ASP A 134 13.46 9.69 7.55
C ASP A 134 13.91 10.06 8.98
N GLU A 135 14.32 11.31 9.21
CA GLU A 135 14.77 11.76 10.53
C GLU A 135 13.66 11.75 11.59
N SER A 136 12.39 11.77 11.16
CA SER A 136 11.22 11.80 12.03
C SER A 136 10.64 10.41 12.34
N HIS A 137 11.27 9.34 11.84
CA HIS A 137 10.72 7.98 11.95
C HIS A 137 10.58 7.52 13.40
N ASN A 138 9.54 6.72 13.64
CA ASN A 138 9.32 6.07 14.92
C ASN A 138 10.15 4.78 14.99
N GLU A 139 11.13 4.76 15.90
CA GLU A 139 12.05 3.63 16.08
C GLU A 139 11.34 2.32 16.44
N ILE A 140 10.23 2.37 17.18
CA ILE A 140 9.48 1.17 17.57
C ILE A 140 8.84 0.53 16.34
N ILE A 141 8.25 1.35 15.46
CA ILE A 141 7.65 0.88 14.20
C ILE A 141 8.73 0.25 13.33
N LEU A 142 9.86 0.93 13.15
CA LEU A 142 10.96 0.43 12.34
C LEU A 142 11.54 -0.89 12.88
N LYS A 143 11.67 -1.00 14.21
CA LYS A 143 12.12 -2.22 14.89
C LYS A 143 11.17 -3.39 14.65
N PHE A 144 9.88 -3.14 14.54
CA PHE A 144 8.86 -4.15 14.25
C PHE A 144 8.76 -4.49 12.75
N ALA A 145 9.04 -3.52 11.88
CA ALA A 145 8.91 -3.62 10.44
C ALA A 145 9.77 -4.74 9.82
N LYS A 146 11.06 -4.79 10.16
CA LYS A 146 12.01 -5.74 9.55
C LYS A 146 11.67 -7.21 9.89
N PRO A 147 11.40 -7.58 11.15
CA PRO A 147 10.93 -8.93 11.47
C PRO A 147 9.61 -9.28 10.78
N ASN A 148 8.63 -8.38 10.77
CA ASN A 148 7.34 -8.61 10.09
C ASN A 148 7.55 -8.88 8.59
N PHE A 149 8.33 -8.06 7.91
CA PHE A 149 8.65 -8.24 6.50
C PHE A 149 9.28 -9.61 6.23
N ASN A 150 10.26 -10.01 7.06
CA ASN A 150 10.92 -11.31 6.92
C ASN A 150 9.95 -12.47 7.16
N PHE A 151 9.02 -12.33 8.12
CA PHE A 151 8.00 -13.33 8.39
C PHE A 151 7.03 -13.48 7.20
N CYS A 152 6.49 -12.38 6.69
CA CYS A 152 5.63 -12.39 5.50
C CYS A 152 6.36 -12.96 4.28
N LEU A 153 7.62 -12.59 4.06
CA LEU A 153 8.45 -13.13 2.98
C LEU A 153 8.66 -14.64 3.13
N PHE A 154 8.89 -15.12 4.35
CA PHE A 154 9.01 -16.54 4.63
C PHE A 154 7.72 -17.30 4.29
N LEU A 155 6.56 -16.80 4.72
CA LEU A 155 5.26 -17.39 4.39
C LEU A 155 5.03 -17.45 2.87
N TYR A 156 5.29 -16.35 2.16
CA TYR A 156 5.17 -16.29 0.70
C TYR A 156 6.07 -17.32 0.00
N ILE A 157 7.31 -17.48 0.46
CA ILE A 157 8.23 -18.49 -0.08
C ILE A 157 7.73 -19.91 0.16
N GLU A 158 7.20 -20.22 1.35
CA GLU A 158 6.65 -21.54 1.67
C GLU A 158 5.37 -21.87 0.86
N GLU A 159 4.51 -20.88 0.65
CA GLU A 159 3.34 -21.02 -0.24
C GLU A 159 3.78 -21.30 -1.68
N LEU A 160 4.74 -20.54 -2.20
CA LEU A 160 5.28 -20.76 -3.55
C LEU A 160 5.93 -22.14 -3.72
N LYS A 161 6.69 -22.61 -2.71
CA LYS A 161 7.24 -23.98 -2.71
C LYS A 161 6.13 -25.02 -2.76
N THR A 162 5.08 -24.82 -1.97
CA THR A 162 3.92 -25.71 -1.91
C THR A 162 3.17 -25.75 -3.24
N LEU A 163 2.89 -24.59 -3.83
CA LEU A 163 2.25 -24.46 -5.14
C LEU A 163 3.10 -25.10 -6.24
N THR A 164 4.40 -24.86 -6.24
CA THR A 164 5.34 -25.48 -7.20
C THR A 164 5.31 -27.01 -7.09
N ARG A 165 5.26 -27.56 -5.87
CA ARG A 165 5.13 -29.00 -5.64
C ARG A 165 3.80 -29.53 -6.18
N ILE A 166 2.68 -28.85 -5.92
CA ILE A 166 1.34 -29.25 -6.40
C ILE A 166 1.30 -29.23 -7.93
N VAL A 167 1.76 -28.15 -8.56
CA VAL A 167 1.81 -28.03 -10.02
C VAL A 167 2.66 -29.14 -10.63
N ASN A 168 3.81 -29.46 -10.04
CA ASN A 168 4.66 -30.55 -10.53
C ASN A 168 3.98 -31.93 -10.43
N VAL A 169 3.25 -32.20 -9.35
CA VAL A 169 2.49 -33.46 -9.20
C VAL A 169 1.36 -33.54 -10.23
N LEU A 170 0.59 -32.47 -10.39
CA LEU A 170 -0.50 -32.40 -11.36
C LEU A 170 0.05 -32.60 -12.79
N CYS A 171 1.07 -31.84 -13.20
CA CYS A 171 1.69 -31.98 -14.51
C CYS A 171 2.17 -33.42 -14.79
N ARG A 172 2.79 -34.08 -13.80
CA ARG A 172 3.21 -35.49 -13.93
C ARG A 172 2.03 -36.44 -14.12
N SER A 173 0.93 -36.23 -13.41
CA SER A 173 -0.28 -37.05 -13.56
C SER A 173 -0.92 -36.93 -14.95
N TYR A 174 -0.94 -35.74 -15.54
CA TYR A 174 -1.44 -35.52 -16.91
C TYR A 174 -0.49 -36.02 -18.01
N THR A 175 0.81 -36.14 -17.75
CA THR A 175 1.78 -36.74 -18.70
C THR A 175 1.80 -38.27 -18.69
N LEU A 176 1.30 -38.90 -17.63
CA LEU A 176 1.31 -40.37 -17.47
C LEU A 176 0.00 -41.04 -17.93
N GLU A 177 -1.03 -40.29 -18.33
CA GLU A 177 -2.21 -40.86 -18.98
C GLU A 177 -1.90 -41.21 -20.46
N PRO A 178 -1.86 -42.51 -20.83
CA PRO A 178 -1.57 -42.91 -22.19
C PRO A 178 -2.81 -42.67 -23.07
N ASN A 179 -2.80 -41.57 -23.83
CA ASN A 179 -3.38 -41.39 -25.18
C ASN A 179 -4.72 -42.08 -25.58
N SER A 180 -5.61 -42.48 -24.67
CA SER A 180 -6.87 -43.16 -25.05
C SER A 180 -8.14 -42.40 -24.68
N SER A 181 -8.07 -41.26 -23.99
CA SER A 181 -9.25 -40.47 -23.65
C SER A 181 -8.91 -38.99 -23.41
N ARG A 182 -8.45 -38.26 -24.44
CA ARG A 182 -8.35 -36.79 -24.32
C ARG A 182 -9.75 -36.16 -24.39
N PRO A 183 -10.25 -35.47 -23.34
CA PRO A 183 -11.31 -34.51 -23.53
C PRO A 183 -10.73 -33.32 -24.31
N LYS A 184 -11.39 -32.93 -25.41
CA LYS A 184 -10.99 -31.76 -26.21
C LYS A 184 -10.95 -30.52 -25.30
N MET A 185 -9.84 -29.78 -25.34
CA MET A 185 -9.68 -28.45 -24.73
C MET A 185 -10.69 -27.46 -25.31
N THR A 186 -11.94 -27.51 -24.86
CA THR A 186 -12.94 -26.49 -25.23
C THR A 186 -13.82 -26.10 -24.03
N GLN A 187 -13.58 -26.62 -22.83
CA GLN A 187 -14.46 -26.34 -21.66
C GLN A 187 -13.79 -25.67 -20.45
N ILE A 188 -12.50 -25.31 -20.50
CA ILE A 188 -11.85 -24.54 -19.40
C ILE A 188 -11.82 -23.03 -19.74
N LYS A 189 -12.92 -22.48 -20.27
CA LYS A 189 -13.04 -21.03 -20.50
C LYS A 189 -14.27 -20.39 -19.86
N THR A 190 -14.98 -21.09 -18.96
CA THR A 190 -16.27 -20.58 -18.45
C THR A 190 -16.33 -20.38 -16.93
N HIS A 191 -15.26 -20.61 -16.17
CA HIS A 191 -15.28 -20.36 -14.71
C HIS A 191 -13.97 -19.73 -14.21
N ILE A 192 -13.58 -18.61 -14.84
CA ILE A 192 -12.87 -17.51 -14.19
C ILE A 192 -13.68 -16.25 -14.51
#